data_AF-A0A9X7M120-F1
#
_entry.id   AF-A0A9X7M120-F1
#
_cell.length_a   1.000
_cell.length_b   1.000
_cell.length_c   1.000
_cell.angle_alpha   90.00
_cell.angle_beta   90.00
_cell.angle_gamma   90.00
#
_symmetry.space_group_name_H-M   'P 1'
#
loop_
_entity.id
_entity.type
_entity.pdbx_description
1 polymer ?
#
loop_
_entity_poly.entity_id
_entity_poly.type
_entity_poly.pdbx_seq_one_letter_code
_entity_poly.pdbx_strand_id
1 'polypeptide(L)' 'MQGNKQKRTKLGKWLDQNGIEQKELEIAAKVSRSTITRLCNDKNHVPTLTIVQKIMKAIKRFDSKVNVHNFWDM' A
#
# COMPACT_ATOMS: atom_id res chain seq x y z
N MET A 1 22.31 -12.94 -7.94
CA MET A 1 21.04 -12.57 -7.27
C MET A 1 20.80 -11.09 -7.53
N GLN A 2 20.08 -10.72 -8.59
CA GLN A 2 19.82 -9.31 -8.88
C GLN A 2 18.68 -8.82 -7.98
N GLY A 3 19.03 -8.24 -6.83
CA GLY A 3 18.12 -7.45 -6.01
C GLY A 3 17.76 -6.17 -6.77
N ASN A 4 16.80 -6.26 -7.68
CA ASN A 4 16.21 -5.08 -8.31
C ASN A 4 15.70 -4.20 -7.17
N LYS A 5 16.30 -3.02 -6.95
CA LYS A 5 15.80 -2.02 -5.99
C LYS A 5 14.45 -1.55 -6.51
N GLN A 6 13.41 -2.37 -6.36
CA GLN A 6 12.05 -2.05 -6.75
C GLN A 6 11.73 -0.73 -6.05
N LYS A 7 11.33 0.27 -6.84
CA LYS A 7 11.11 1.63 -6.36
C LYS A 7 9.88 1.65 -5.45
N ARG A 8 10.05 1.26 -4.17
CA ARG A 8 8.97 1.23 -3.19
C ARG A 8 8.22 2.57 -3.20
N THR A 9 6.89 2.48 -3.26
CA THR A 9 6.00 3.64 -3.14
C THR A 9 5.97 4.13 -1.70
N LYS A 10 5.30 5.26 -1.44
CA LYS A 10 5.07 5.75 -0.06
C LYS A 10 4.37 4.67 0.78
N LEU A 11 3.36 4.00 0.19
CA LEU A 11 2.66 2.87 0.82
C LEU A 11 3.59 1.69 1.10
N GLY A 12 4.37 1.24 0.10
CA GLY A 12 5.28 0.10 0.27
C GLY A 12 6.31 0.34 1.37
N LYS A 13 6.89 1.54 1.42
CA LYS A 13 7.83 1.92 2.48
C LYS A 13 7.18 1.94 3.86
N TRP A 14 5.95 2.44 3.96
CA TRP A 14 5.23 2.47 5.22
C TRP A 14 4.95 1.06 5.75
N LEU A 15 4.57 0.12 4.89
CA LEU A 15 4.42 -1.29 5.26
C LEU A 15 5.73 -1.87 5.81
N ASP A 16 6.84 -1.63 5.10
CA ASP A 16 8.17 -2.10 5.54
C ASP A 16 8.56 -1.54 6.91
N GLN A 17 8.29 -0.24 7.14
CA GLN A 17 8.59 0.45 8.40
C GLN A 17 7.73 -0.05 9.57
N ASN A 18 6.51 -0.50 9.31
CA ASN A 18 5.59 -1.00 10.33
C ASN A 18 5.65 -2.53 10.47
N GLY A 19 6.51 -3.22 9.70
CA GLY A 19 6.60 -4.67 9.71
C GLY A 19 5.35 -5.38 9.19
N ILE A 20 4.53 -4.72 8.36
CA ILE A 20 3.28 -5.25 7.84
C ILE A 20 3.53 -5.91 6.49
N GLU A 21 3.17 -7.19 6.36
CA GLU A 21 3.33 -7.88 5.08
C GLU A 21 2.26 -7.43 4.06
N GLN A 22 2.62 -7.43 2.77
CA GLN A 22 1.65 -7.13 1.70
C GLN A 22 0.46 -8.10 1.70
N LYS A 23 0.67 -9.36 2.11
CA LYS A 23 -0.38 -10.37 2.26
C LYS A 23 -1.37 -10.01 3.37
N GLU A 24 -0.90 -9.41 4.46
CA GLU A 24 -1.80 -8.95 5.54
C GLU A 24 -2.68 -7.80 5.04
N LEU A 25 -2.08 -6.84 4.32
CA LEU A 25 -2.85 -5.75 3.71
C LEU A 25 -3.85 -6.27 2.66
N GLU A 26 -3.47 -7.27 1.87
CA GLU A 26 -4.34 -7.94 0.89
C GLU A 26 -5.63 -8.46 1.54
N ILE A 27 -5.46 -9.25 2.61
CA ILE A 27 -6.56 -9.88 3.35
C ILE A 27 -7.42 -8.80 4.04
N ALA A 28 -6.79 -7.83 4.69
CA ALA A 28 -7.48 -6.77 5.41
C ALA A 28 -8.28 -5.84 4.48
N ALA A 29 -7.72 -5.48 3.32
CA ALA A 29 -8.34 -4.59 2.35
C ALA A 29 -9.30 -5.29 1.37
N LYS A 30 -9.25 -6.63 1.27
CA LYS A 30 -9.98 -7.41 0.25
C LYS A 30 -9.70 -6.88 -1.15
N VAL A 31 -8.42 -6.70 -1.44
CA VAL A 31 -7.88 -6.26 -2.73
C VAL A 31 -6.95 -7.36 -3.23
N SER A 32 -6.86 -7.59 -4.54
CA SER A 32 -6.02 -8.67 -5.08
C SER A 32 -4.53 -8.44 -4.81
N ARG A 33 -3.78 -9.53 -4.62
CA ARG A 33 -2.31 -9.52 -4.52
C ARG A 33 -1.62 -8.70 -5.62
N SER A 34 -2.10 -8.83 -6.85
CA SER A 34 -1.53 -8.13 -8.01
C SER A 34 -1.68 -6.61 -7.88
N THR A 35 -2.83 -6.14 -7.42
CA THR A 35 -3.05 -4.71 -7.15
C THR A 35 -2.21 -4.24 -5.97
N ILE A 36 -2.15 -4.97 -4.85
CA ILE A 36 -1.29 -4.61 -3.71
C ILE A 36 0.18 -4.51 -4.12
N THR A 37 0.67 -5.50 -4.89
CA THR A 37 2.05 -5.52 -5.40
C THR A 37 2.34 -4.28 -6.24
N ARG A 38 1.42 -3.89 -7.13
CA ARG A 38 1.57 -2.65 -7.93
C ARG A 38 1.57 -1.42 -7.04
N LEU A 39 0.62 -1.31 -6.10
CA LEU A 39 0.55 -0.17 -5.19
C LEU A 39 1.78 -0.01 -4.30
N CYS A 40 2.49 -1.09 -3.99
CA CYS A 40 3.70 -1.04 -3.16
C CYS A 40 4.98 -0.78 -3.95
N ASN A 41 5.02 -1.08 -5.26
CA ASN A 41 6.27 -1.12 -6.05
C ASN A 41 6.25 -0.25 -7.32
N ASP A 42 5.08 0.22 -7.77
CA ASP A 42 4.92 1.03 -8.97
C ASP A 42 4.40 2.43 -8.60
N LYS A 43 5.29 3.42 -8.70
CA LYS A 43 4.98 4.83 -8.41
C LYS A 43 4.09 5.49 -9.46
N ASN A 44 4.03 4.91 -10.67
CA ASN A 44 3.19 5.43 -11.75
C ASN A 44 1.78 4.84 -11.70
N HIS A 45 1.56 3.81 -10.89
CA HIS A 45 0.26 3.21 -10.73
C HIS A 45 -0.64 4.06 -9.82
N VAL A 46 -1.63 4.72 -10.41
CA VAL A 46 -2.65 5.46 -9.69
C VAL A 46 -3.85 4.54 -9.40
N PRO A 47 -4.16 4.23 -8.13
CA PRO A 47 -5.35 3.47 -7.78
C PRO A 47 -6.63 4.26 -8.06
N THR A 48 -7.75 3.53 -8.23
CA THR A 48 -9.08 4.14 -8.20
C THR A 48 -9.46 4.54 -6.78
N LEU A 49 -10.38 5.50 -6.65
CA LEU A 49 -10.87 5.96 -5.34
C LEU A 49 -11.41 4.82 -4.47
N THR A 50 -12.10 3.84 -5.07
CA THR A 50 -12.60 2.65 -4.37
C THR A 50 -11.48 1.83 -3.75
N ILE A 51 -10.35 1.66 -4.46
CA ILE A 51 -9.19 0.93 -3.92
C ILE A 51 -8.54 1.75 -2.81
N VAL A 52 -8.38 3.06 -2.98
CA VAL A 52 -7.85 3.94 -1.93
C VAL A 52 -8.68 3.82 -0.66
N GLN A 53 -10.02 3.89 -0.74
CA GLN A 53 -10.89 3.76 0.44
C GLN A 53 -10.73 2.42 1.15
N LYS A 54 -10.65 1.30 0.40
CA LYS A 54 -10.42 -0.03 0.97
C LYS A 54 -9.09 -0.11 1.71
N ILE A 55 -8.02 0.39 1.08
CA ILE A 55 -6.67 0.38 1.64
C ILE A 55 -6.61 1.27 2.89
N MET A 56 -7.13 2.50 2.82
CA MET A 56 -7.19 3.40 3.97
C MET A 56 -7.98 2.81 5.14
N LYS A 57 -9.12 2.15 4.87
CA LYS A 57 -9.91 1.48 5.92
C LYS A 57 -9.14 0.34 6.57
N ALA A 58 -8.34 -0.41 5.81
CA ALA A 58 -7.49 -1.47 6.33
C ALA A 58 -6.32 -0.92 7.16
N ILE A 59 -5.59 0.05 6.61
CA ILE A 59 -4.41 0.66 7.26
C ILE A 59 -4.80 1.38 8.56
N LYS A 60 -5.96 2.06 8.60
CA LYS A 60 -6.46 2.73 9.80
C LYS A 60 -6.70 1.80 11.00
N ARG A 61 -6.75 0.49 10.80
CA ARG A 61 -6.81 -0.50 11.89
C ARG A 61 -5.46 -0.68 12.58
N PHE A 62 -4.37 -0.43 11.85
CA PHE A 62 -3.00 -0.51 12.38
C PHE A 62 -2.54 0.86 12.89
N ASP A 63 -2.83 1.94 12.15
CA ASP A 63 -2.53 3.31 12.55
C ASP A 63 -3.67 4.24 12.17
N SER A 64 -4.40 4.74 13.17
CA SER A 64 -5.56 5.62 12.96
C SER A 64 -5.17 7.05 12.52
N LYS A 65 -3.90 7.44 12.64
CA LYS A 65 -3.41 8.78 12.32
C LYS A 65 -3.08 8.95 10.84
N VAL A 66 -2.96 7.86 10.08
CA VAL A 66 -2.63 7.93 8.65
C VAL A 66 -3.78 8.49 7.80
N ASN A 67 -3.39 9.26 6.78
CA ASN A 67 -4.27 9.87 5.79
C ASN A 67 -3.85 9.44 4.37
N VAL A 68 -4.74 9.61 3.39
CA VAL A 68 -4.47 9.31 1.97
C VAL A 68 -3.24 10.07 1.46
N HIS A 69 -3.05 11.32 1.92
CA HIS A 69 -1.94 12.19 1.53
C HIS A 69 -0.56 11.65 1.95
N ASN A 70 -0.51 10.76 2.95
CA ASN A 70 0.73 10.09 3.34
C ASN A 70 1.21 9.11 2.25
N PHE A 71 0.32 8.67 1.36
CA PHE A 71 0.58 7.61 0.40
C PHE A 71 0.43 8.05 -1.06
N TRP A 72 -0.51 8.96 -1.34
CA TRP A 72 -0.79 9.50 -2.68
C TRP A 72 -1.00 11.01 -2.59
N ASP A 73 -0.54 11.74 -3.59
CA ASP A 73 -0.76 13.18 -3.71
C ASP A 73 -2.11 13.42 -4.42
N MET A 74 -3.22 13.29 -3.68
CA MET A 74 -4.61 13.42 -4.13
C MET A 74 -5.32 14.58 -3.44
#